data_AF-A0A840EUL1-F1
#
_entry.id   AF-A0A840EUL1-F1
#
_cell.length_a   1.000
_cell.length_b   1.000
_cell.length_c   1.000
_cell.angle_alpha   90.00
_cell.angle_beta   90.00
_cell.angle_gamma   90.00
#
_symmetry.space_group_name_H-M   'P 1'
#
loop_
_entity.id
_entity.type
_entity.pdbx_description
1 polymer ?
#
loop_
_entity_poly.entity_id
_entity_poly.type
_entity_poly.pdbx_seq_one_letter_code
_entity_poly.pdbx_strand_id
1 'polypeptide(L)'
;MLTNARDQLNADRLRCINALTALVRGHDLGLDARRALTSQQIATIASWRGREESLAVATARAEALWIAKRIGTLDDELASNRAGITALTEVLAPELLGLAGVGAITAAIVMTVWFHPGRIRSEATFAQIARACPIPASSGNAVRHCLNHGGDRRLNRALNTIVLTRMRTGPPPATISSDG
;
A
#
# COMPACT_ATOMS: atom_id res chain seq x y z
N MET A 1 -6.71 4.83 -13.11
CA MET A 1 -6.53 6.16 -12.47
C MET A 1 -6.62 6.10 -10.94
N LEU A 2 -7.64 5.48 -10.33
CA LEU A 2 -7.84 5.49 -8.88
C LEU A 2 -6.72 4.79 -8.06
N THR A 3 -6.11 3.74 -8.60
CA THR A 3 -4.96 3.06 -7.99
C THR A 3 -3.68 3.91 -8.01
N ASN A 4 -3.48 4.72 -9.06
CA ASN A 4 -2.37 5.69 -9.11
C ASN A 4 -2.59 6.82 -8.09
N ALA A 5 -3.80 7.37 -8.03
CA ALA A 5 -4.15 8.41 -7.06
C ALA A 5 -3.92 7.92 -5.62
N ARG A 6 -4.29 6.67 -5.32
CA ARG A 6 -4.03 6.05 -4.02
C ARG A 6 -2.56 6.02 -3.65
N ASP A 7 -1.69 5.67 -4.58
CA ASP A 7 -0.24 5.63 -4.34
C ASP A 7 0.33 7.02 -4.07
N GLN A 8 -0.12 8.02 -4.83
CA GLN A 8 0.26 9.40 -4.58
C GLN A 8 -0.16 9.85 -3.18
N LEU A 9 -1.42 9.60 -2.80
CA LEU A 9 -1.93 9.92 -1.47
C LEU A 9 -1.13 9.23 -0.35
N ASN A 10 -0.80 7.94 -0.51
CA ASN A 10 0.03 7.22 0.45
C ASN A 10 1.44 7.80 0.55
N ALA A 11 2.05 8.15 -0.59
CA ALA A 11 3.38 8.76 -0.61
C ALA A 11 3.36 10.14 0.07
N ASP A 12 2.34 10.94 -0.19
CA ASP A 12 2.16 12.27 0.41
C ASP A 12 1.97 12.16 1.92
N ARG A 13 1.11 11.22 2.35
CA ARG A 13 0.88 10.92 3.77
C ARG A 13 2.16 10.53 4.48
N LEU A 14 2.95 9.64 3.88
CA LEU A 14 4.22 9.21 4.45
C LEU A 14 5.22 10.37 4.55
N ARG A 15 5.29 11.24 3.53
CA ARG A 15 6.14 12.44 3.57
C ARG A 15 5.72 13.37 4.70
N CYS A 16 4.43 13.61 4.89
CA CYS A 16 3.92 14.43 6.00
C CYS A 16 4.24 13.81 7.38
N ILE A 17 4.06 12.50 7.56
CA ILE A 17 4.39 11.82 8.83
C ILE A 17 5.88 11.94 9.15
N ASN A 18 6.74 11.73 8.15
CA ASN A 18 8.18 11.84 8.33
C ASN A 18 8.60 13.28 8.64
N ALA A 19 8.04 14.27 7.93
CA ALA A 19 8.29 15.69 8.19
C ALA A 19 7.84 16.09 9.60
N LEU A 20 6.65 15.68 10.03
CA LEU A 20 6.15 15.95 11.38
C LEU A 20 7.03 15.28 12.45
N THR A 21 7.42 14.03 12.24
CA THR A 21 8.31 13.31 13.16
C THR A 21 9.67 14.00 13.27
N ALA A 22 10.24 14.46 12.16
CA ALA A 22 11.50 15.20 12.15
C ALA A 22 11.37 16.55 12.88
N LEU A 23 10.29 17.29 12.64
CA LEU A 23 10.02 18.58 13.28
C LEU A 23 9.89 18.44 14.80
N VAL A 24 9.13 17.46 15.28
CA VAL A 24 8.96 17.21 16.72
C VAL A 24 10.24 16.68 17.38
N ARG A 25 11.16 16.07 16.62
CA ARG A 25 12.50 15.69 17.13
C ARG A 25 13.47 16.87 17.21
N GLY A 26 13.38 17.80 16.26
CA GLY A 26 14.26 18.97 16.19
C GLY A 26 13.89 20.08 17.16
N HIS A 27 12.62 20.12 17.60
CA HIS A 27 12.11 21.12 18.53
C HIS A 27 11.49 20.44 19.75
N ASP A 28 11.88 20.86 20.96
CA ASP A 28 11.23 20.37 22.19
C ASP A 28 9.82 20.96 22.31
N LEU A 29 8.85 20.26 21.70
CA LEU A 29 7.44 20.64 21.70
C LEU A 29 6.64 19.92 22.80
N GLY A 30 7.33 19.23 23.73
CA GLY A 30 6.72 18.47 24.83
C GLY A 30 6.16 17.11 24.40
N LEU A 31 6.71 16.48 23.37
CA LEU A 31 6.32 15.15 22.88
C LEU A 31 7.53 14.21 22.79
N ASP A 32 7.37 12.97 23.23
CA ASP A 32 8.39 11.93 23.01
C ASP A 32 8.31 11.41 21.56
N ALA A 33 9.24 11.86 20.73
CA ALA A 33 9.39 11.42 19.33
C ALA A 33 10.53 10.43 19.12
N ARG A 34 11.01 9.71 20.15
CA ARG A 34 12.02 8.64 19.97
C ARG A 34 11.54 7.54 19.03
N ARG A 35 10.23 7.32 18.94
CA ARG A 35 9.56 6.42 18.00
C ARG A 35 8.76 7.21 16.97
N ALA A 36 8.28 6.54 15.92
CA ALA A 36 7.34 7.15 14.98
C ALA A 36 6.07 7.60 15.72
N LEU A 37 5.53 8.76 15.34
CA LEU A 37 4.32 9.30 15.94
C LEU A 37 3.11 8.39 15.68
N THR A 38 2.34 8.13 16.73
CA THR A 38 1.08 7.40 16.64
C THR A 38 -0.03 8.27 16.07
N SER A 39 -1.09 7.67 15.52
CA SER A 39 -2.26 8.41 15.04
C SER A 39 -2.88 9.29 16.13
N GLN A 40 -2.88 8.82 17.40
CA GLN A 40 -3.38 9.60 18.53
C GLN A 40 -2.52 10.83 18.82
N GLN A 41 -1.19 10.71 18.75
CA GLN A 41 -0.28 11.84 18.90
C GLN A 41 -0.47 12.86 17.77
N ILE A 42 -0.61 12.40 16.53
CA ILE A 42 -0.87 13.26 15.37
C ILE A 42 -2.20 14.01 15.55
N ALA A 43 -3.26 13.34 15.99
CA ALA A 43 -4.55 13.98 16.28
C ALA A 43 -4.44 15.00 17.41
N THR A 44 -3.65 14.70 18.44
CA THR A 44 -3.39 15.63 19.55
C THR A 44 -2.70 16.90 19.04
N ILE A 45 -1.67 16.75 18.20
CA ILE A 45 -0.98 17.88 17.55
C ILE A 45 -1.95 18.70 16.70
N ALA A 46 -2.81 18.04 15.91
CA ALA A 46 -3.81 18.69 15.07
C ALA A 46 -4.84 19.52 15.87
N SER A 47 -4.98 19.25 17.17
CA SER A 47 -5.87 19.96 18.11
C SER A 47 -5.18 21.02 18.99
N TRP A 48 -3.87 21.24 18.82
CA TRP A 48 -3.15 22.22 19.64
C TRP A 48 -3.75 23.62 19.53
N ARG A 49 -3.83 24.30 20.68
CA ARG A 49 -4.25 25.70 20.79
C ARG A 49 -3.03 26.57 21.05
N GLY A 50 -3.16 27.87 20.76
CA GLY A 50 -2.10 28.85 20.98
C GLY A 50 -1.59 28.83 22.43
N ARG A 51 -0.26 28.96 22.57
CA ARG A 51 0.46 29.06 23.84
C ARG A 51 1.38 30.28 23.78
N GLU A 52 1.69 30.84 24.92
CA GLU A 52 2.71 31.88 25.02
C GLU A 52 4.09 31.21 24.98
N GLU A 53 4.81 31.42 23.88
CA GLU A 53 6.05 30.72 23.55
C GLU A 53 7.00 31.69 22.83
N SER A 54 8.30 31.35 22.78
CA SER A 54 9.25 32.11 21.95
C SER A 54 8.88 31.99 20.46
N LEU A 55 9.25 33.00 19.65
CA LEU A 55 8.93 33.03 18.22
C LEU A 55 9.35 31.74 17.49
N ALA A 56 10.53 31.21 17.80
CA ALA A 56 11.04 29.99 17.17
C ALA A 56 10.17 28.75 17.50
N VAL A 57 9.75 28.61 18.76
CA VAL A 57 8.90 27.49 19.21
C VAL A 57 7.48 27.65 18.65
N ALA A 58 6.94 28.87 18.64
CA ALA A 58 5.63 29.18 18.09
C ALA A 58 5.55 28.83 16.59
N THR A 59 6.58 29.18 15.80
CA THR A 59 6.66 28.82 14.38
C THR A 59 6.72 27.30 14.18
N ALA A 60 7.57 26.60 14.92
CA ALA A 60 7.64 25.13 14.84
C ALA A 60 6.31 24.46 15.23
N ARG A 61 5.61 24.99 16.24
CA ARG A 61 4.29 24.50 16.65
C ARG A 61 3.23 24.73 15.58
N ALA A 62 3.23 25.89 14.93
CA ALA A 62 2.30 26.22 13.85
C ALA A 62 2.50 25.30 12.63
N GLU A 63 3.75 25.05 12.24
CA GLU A 63 4.10 24.09 11.18
C GLU A 63 3.67 22.66 11.54
N ALA A 64 3.95 22.22 12.77
CA ALA A 64 3.52 20.91 13.24
C ALA A 64 1.99 20.74 13.18
N LEU A 65 1.24 21.76 13.61
CA LEU A 65 -0.22 21.81 13.53
C LEU A 65 -0.70 21.71 12.08
N TRP A 66 -0.09 22.46 11.16
CA TRP A 66 -0.44 22.42 9.74
C TRP A 66 -0.20 21.04 9.13
N ILE A 67 0.99 20.45 9.34
CA ILE A 67 1.32 19.11 8.83
C ILE A 67 0.37 18.06 9.41
N ALA A 68 0.09 18.11 10.72
CA ALA A 68 -0.80 17.16 11.37
C ALA A 68 -2.23 17.23 10.80
N LYS A 69 -2.76 18.43 10.55
CA LYS A 69 -4.05 18.60 9.87
C LYS A 69 -4.03 18.06 8.45
N ARG A 70 -2.94 18.28 7.69
CA ARG A 70 -2.78 17.74 6.33
C ARG A 70 -2.79 16.21 6.32
N ILE A 71 -2.17 15.56 7.32
CA ILE A 71 -2.24 14.10 7.47
C ILE A 71 -3.70 13.65 7.64
N GLY A 72 -4.48 14.34 8.48
CA GLY A 72 -5.91 14.05 8.66
C GLY A 72 -6.69 14.16 7.35
N THR A 73 -6.49 15.23 6.58
CA THR A 73 -7.12 15.38 5.26
C THR A 73 -6.72 14.26 4.29
N LEU A 74 -5.44 13.87 4.27
CA LEU A 74 -4.97 12.76 3.43
C LEU A 74 -5.56 11.41 3.85
N ASP A 75 -5.79 11.20 5.15
CA ASP A 75 -6.47 10.01 5.68
C ASP A 75 -7.93 9.95 5.19
N ASP A 76 -8.65 11.07 5.19
CA ASP A 76 -10.01 11.18 4.66
C ASP A 76 -10.05 10.94 3.14
N GLU A 77 -9.12 11.54 2.40
CA GLU A 77 -8.96 11.34 0.96
C GLU A 77 -8.66 9.86 0.63
N LEU A 78 -7.81 9.19 1.41
CA LEU A 78 -7.51 7.76 1.26
C LEU A 78 -8.70 6.85 1.58
N ALA A 79 -9.53 7.22 2.55
CA ALA A 79 -10.75 6.53 2.89
C ALA A 79 -11.80 6.65 1.78
N SER A 80 -12.01 7.87 1.27
CA SER A 80 -12.90 8.15 0.14
C SER A 80 -12.44 7.41 -1.13
N ASN A 81 -11.14 7.46 -1.44
CA ASN A 81 -10.55 6.70 -2.54
C ASN A 81 -10.77 5.20 -2.41
N ARG A 82 -10.63 4.64 -1.19
CA ARG A 82 -10.90 3.21 -0.93
C ARG A 82 -12.37 2.87 -1.15
N ALA A 83 -13.30 3.73 -0.70
CA ALA A 83 -14.73 3.53 -0.92
C ALA A 83 -15.07 3.52 -2.42
N GLY A 84 -14.55 4.48 -3.18
CA GLY A 84 -14.74 4.54 -4.64
C GLY A 84 -14.16 3.33 -5.38
N ILE A 85 -12.96 2.86 -4.99
CA ILE A 85 -12.39 1.61 -5.53
C ILE A 85 -13.29 0.41 -5.22
N THR A 86 -13.83 0.35 -4.00
CA THR A 86 -14.70 -0.76 -3.57
C THR A 86 -15.98 -0.81 -4.40
N ALA A 87 -16.69 0.31 -4.52
CA ALA A 87 -17.91 0.40 -5.32
C ALA A 87 -17.69 0.01 -6.78
N LEU A 88 -16.60 0.47 -7.41
CA LEU A 88 -16.28 0.09 -8.80
C LEU A 88 -15.94 -1.40 -8.93
N THR A 89 -15.25 -1.96 -7.94
CA THR A 89 -14.89 -3.38 -7.96
C THR A 89 -16.12 -4.26 -7.82
N GLU A 90 -17.06 -3.89 -6.96
CA GLU A 90 -18.34 -4.59 -6.77
C GLU A 90 -19.17 -4.64 -8.06
N VAL A 91 -19.14 -3.57 -8.86
CA VAL A 91 -19.85 -3.51 -10.15
C VAL A 91 -19.13 -4.31 -11.25
N LEU A 92 -17.80 -4.18 -11.33
CA LEU A 92 -17.05 -4.67 -12.50
C LEU A 92 -16.49 -6.09 -12.33
N ALA A 93 -16.24 -6.54 -11.11
CA ALA A 93 -15.69 -7.87 -10.83
C ALA A 93 -16.11 -8.40 -9.45
N PRO A 94 -17.42 -8.57 -9.19
CA PRO A 94 -17.92 -9.08 -7.91
C PRO A 94 -17.35 -10.47 -7.56
N GLU A 95 -17.09 -11.31 -8.58
CA GLU A 95 -16.51 -12.63 -8.41
C GLU A 95 -15.13 -12.60 -7.75
N LEU A 96 -14.32 -11.57 -8.03
CA LEU A 96 -12.99 -11.43 -7.41
C LEU A 96 -13.09 -11.16 -5.91
N LEU A 97 -14.13 -10.45 -5.46
CA LEU A 97 -14.34 -10.17 -4.03
C LEU A 97 -14.78 -11.41 -3.24
N GLY A 98 -15.33 -12.42 -3.92
CA GLY A 98 -15.66 -13.72 -3.32
C GLY A 98 -14.43 -14.61 -3.07
N LEU A 99 -13.27 -14.28 -3.64
CA LEU A 99 -12.07 -15.08 -3.49
C LEU A 99 -11.38 -14.81 -2.15
N ALA A 100 -11.04 -15.88 -1.43
CA ALA A 100 -10.28 -15.78 -0.18
C ALA A 100 -8.97 -15.01 -0.37
N GLY A 101 -8.76 -13.99 0.45
CA GLY A 101 -7.57 -13.12 0.42
C GLY A 101 -7.62 -11.98 -0.60
N VAL A 102 -8.71 -11.84 -1.37
CA VAL A 102 -8.87 -10.76 -2.35
C VAL A 102 -9.77 -9.67 -1.78
N GLY A 103 -9.17 -8.56 -1.38
CA GLY A 103 -9.91 -7.33 -1.04
C GLY A 103 -10.07 -6.41 -2.24
N ALA A 104 -10.96 -5.41 -2.14
CA ALA A 104 -11.25 -4.48 -3.24
C ALA A 104 -10.03 -3.79 -3.85
N ILE A 105 -9.05 -3.39 -3.04
CA ILE A 105 -7.81 -2.76 -3.55
C ILE A 105 -7.00 -3.77 -4.39
N THR A 106 -6.86 -5.00 -3.89
CA THR A 106 -6.16 -6.09 -4.57
C THR A 106 -6.86 -6.45 -5.88
N ALA A 107 -8.19 -6.60 -5.85
CA ALA A 107 -9.01 -6.85 -7.03
C ALA A 107 -8.84 -5.72 -8.06
N ALA A 108 -8.93 -4.45 -7.65
CA ALA A 108 -8.75 -3.32 -8.55
C ALA A 108 -7.34 -3.26 -9.19
N ILE A 109 -6.28 -3.66 -8.48
CA ILE A 109 -4.93 -3.79 -9.03
C ILE A 109 -4.90 -4.88 -10.10
N VAL A 110 -5.42 -6.07 -9.80
CA VAL A 110 -5.49 -7.20 -10.74
C VAL A 110 -6.28 -6.80 -11.99
N MET A 111 -7.45 -6.21 -11.81
CA MET A 111 -8.29 -5.69 -12.88
C MET A 111 -7.57 -4.64 -13.72
N THR A 112 -6.88 -3.66 -13.10
CA THR A 112 -6.14 -2.63 -13.83
C THR A 112 -5.10 -3.25 -14.76
N VAL A 113 -4.40 -4.29 -14.31
CA VAL A 113 -3.41 -5.00 -15.13
C VAL A 113 -4.09 -5.86 -16.19
N TRP A 114 -5.16 -6.57 -15.84
CA TRP A 114 -5.91 -7.45 -16.74
C TRP A 114 -6.62 -6.71 -17.88
N PHE A 115 -7.28 -5.59 -17.57
CA PHE A 115 -8.06 -4.81 -18.54
C PHE A 115 -7.21 -3.93 -19.47
N HIS A 116 -5.87 -3.93 -19.38
CA HIS A 116 -5.03 -3.22 -20.34
C HIS A 116 -5.19 -3.84 -21.75
N PRO A 117 -5.92 -3.18 -22.67
CA PRO A 117 -6.27 -3.78 -23.95
C PRO A 117 -4.99 -4.05 -24.74
N GLY A 118 -4.79 -5.32 -25.11
CA GLY A 118 -3.71 -5.73 -26.01
C GLY A 118 -2.43 -6.28 -25.37
N ARG A 119 -2.27 -6.29 -24.04
CA ARG A 119 -1.01 -6.75 -23.40
C ARG A 119 -1.04 -8.13 -22.75
N ILE A 120 -2.18 -8.62 -22.27
CA ILE A 120 -2.26 -9.89 -21.54
C ILE A 120 -3.19 -10.84 -22.28
N ARG A 121 -2.61 -11.84 -22.95
CA ARG A 121 -3.35 -12.88 -23.70
C ARG A 121 -3.13 -14.29 -23.13
N SER A 122 -2.33 -14.41 -22.07
CA SER A 122 -2.03 -15.68 -21.42
C SER A 122 -1.72 -15.51 -19.94
N GLU A 123 -1.95 -16.58 -19.17
CA GLU A 123 -1.54 -16.66 -17.76
C GLU A 123 -0.02 -16.49 -17.59
N ALA A 124 0.77 -17.03 -18.52
CA ALA A 124 2.22 -16.88 -18.51
C ALA A 124 2.65 -15.41 -18.63
N THR A 125 1.99 -14.62 -19.48
CA THR A 125 2.24 -13.17 -19.60
C THR A 125 1.85 -12.43 -18.32
N PHE A 126 0.73 -12.81 -17.71
CA PHE A 126 0.31 -12.25 -16.42
C PHE A 126 1.32 -12.56 -15.31
N ALA A 127 1.79 -13.80 -15.21
CA ALA A 127 2.80 -14.22 -14.25
C ALA A 127 4.15 -13.52 -14.46
N GLN A 128 4.53 -13.25 -15.72
CA GLN A 128 5.70 -12.44 -16.03
C GLN A 128 5.54 -10.99 -15.55
N ILE A 129 4.39 -10.34 -15.83
CA ILE A 129 4.11 -8.97 -15.37
C ILE A 129 4.06 -8.90 -13.84
N ALA A 130 3.49 -9.92 -13.19
CA ALA A 130 3.43 -10.04 -11.73
C ALA A 130 4.78 -10.40 -11.09
N ARG A 131 5.82 -10.69 -11.89
CA ARG A 131 7.13 -11.21 -11.42
C ARG A 131 7.01 -12.54 -10.65
N ALA A 132 5.94 -13.30 -10.89
CA ALA A 132 5.67 -14.58 -10.27
C ALA A 132 6.25 -15.78 -11.05
N CYS A 133 6.72 -15.55 -12.29
CA CYS A 133 7.35 -16.57 -13.12
C CYS A 133 8.89 -16.54 -13.00
N PRO A 134 9.56 -17.68 -12.74
CA PRO A 134 11.02 -17.79 -12.84
C PRO A 134 11.49 -17.59 -14.28
N ILE A 135 12.46 -16.68 -14.54
CA ILE A 135 13.04 -16.52 -15.88
C ILE A 135 14.23 -17.48 -16.03
N PRO A 136 14.23 -18.41 -17.00
CA PRO A 136 15.39 -19.23 -17.27
C PRO A 136 16.55 -18.36 -17.75
N ALA A 137 17.70 -18.48 -17.09
CA ALA A 137 18.91 -17.72 -17.35
C ALA A 137 20.05 -18.65 -17.79
N SER A 138 19.81 -19.45 -18.83
CA SER A 138 20.80 -20.40 -19.35
C SER A 138 20.71 -20.59 -20.85
N SER A 139 21.82 -20.42 -21.56
CA SER A 139 22.04 -20.87 -22.94
C SER A 139 22.78 -22.22 -23.02
N GLY A 140 22.87 -22.96 -21.90
CA GLY A 140 23.55 -24.26 -21.79
C GLY A 140 23.03 -25.10 -20.62
N ASN A 141 23.68 -26.24 -20.33
CA ASN A 141 23.22 -27.34 -19.46
C ASN A 141 23.16 -27.03 -17.93
N ALA A 142 22.96 -25.78 -17.53
CA ALA A 142 22.86 -25.35 -16.14
C ALA A 142 21.53 -24.62 -15.90
N VAL A 143 20.60 -25.23 -15.17
CA VAL A 143 19.32 -24.61 -14.82
C VAL A 143 19.57 -23.54 -13.73
N ARG A 144 19.69 -22.28 -14.15
CA ARG A 144 19.67 -21.11 -13.25
C ARG A 144 18.43 -20.28 -13.55
N HIS A 145 17.75 -19.85 -12.49
CA HIS A 145 16.61 -18.96 -12.60
C HIS A 145 16.98 -17.58 -12.07
N CYS A 146 16.81 -16.54 -12.89
CA CYS A 146 16.93 -15.17 -12.44
C CYS A 146 15.59 -14.69 -11.86
N LEU A 147 15.67 -13.88 -10.80
CA LEU A 147 14.54 -13.09 -10.35
C LEU A 147 14.16 -12.12 -11.45
N ASN A 148 12.91 -12.16 -11.90
CA ASN A 148 12.41 -11.16 -12.82
C ASN A 148 12.46 -9.79 -12.11
N HIS A 149 13.14 -8.78 -12.64
CA HIS A 149 13.17 -7.41 -12.11
C HIS A 149 12.26 -6.44 -12.87
N GLY A 150 11.77 -6.80 -14.05
CA GLY A 150 10.81 -6.05 -14.85
C GLY A 150 9.38 -6.50 -14.59
N GLY A 151 8.50 -5.60 -14.13
CA GLY A 151 7.10 -5.93 -13.89
C GLY A 151 6.42 -4.97 -12.92
N ASP A 152 5.13 -5.21 -12.65
CA ASP A 152 4.32 -4.37 -11.77
C ASP A 152 4.51 -4.79 -10.30
N ARG A 153 5.20 -3.95 -9.52
CA ARG A 153 5.43 -4.17 -8.09
C ARG A 153 4.14 -4.18 -7.27
N ARG A 154 3.10 -3.46 -7.71
CA ARG A 154 1.80 -3.44 -7.03
C ARG A 154 1.09 -4.77 -7.22
N LEU A 155 1.13 -5.31 -8.44
CA LEU A 155 0.57 -6.63 -8.72
C LEU A 155 1.27 -7.72 -7.91
N ASN A 156 2.60 -7.72 -7.87
CA ASN A 156 3.36 -8.66 -7.05
C ASN A 156 2.95 -8.57 -5.56
N ARG A 157 2.92 -7.36 -4.98
CA ARG A 157 2.48 -7.16 -3.60
C ARG A 157 1.04 -7.64 -3.36
N ALA A 158 0.14 -7.41 -4.31
CA ALA A 158 -1.24 -7.87 -4.25
C ALA A 158 -1.31 -9.41 -4.23
N LEU A 159 -0.59 -10.10 -5.12
CA LEU A 159 -0.51 -11.56 -5.12
C LEU A 159 0.08 -12.11 -3.83
N ASN A 160 1.18 -11.53 -3.33
CA ASN A 160 1.78 -11.94 -2.06
C ASN A 160 0.79 -11.77 -0.89
N THR A 161 0.01 -10.68 -0.87
CA THR A 161 -1.03 -10.46 0.16
C THR A 161 -2.13 -11.51 0.08
N ILE A 162 -2.57 -11.89 -1.12
CA ILE A 162 -3.54 -12.98 -1.32
C ILE A 162 -2.97 -14.28 -0.77
N VAL A 163 -1.75 -14.64 -1.17
CA VAL A 163 -1.09 -15.89 -0.75
C VAL A 163 -0.97 -15.95 0.77
N LEU A 164 -0.44 -14.90 1.41
CA LEU A 164 -0.31 -14.85 2.88
C LEU A 164 -1.67 -14.96 3.58
N THR A 165 -2.70 -14.32 3.03
CA THR A 165 -4.04 -14.42 3.60
C THR A 165 -4.58 -15.84 3.48
N ARG A 166 -4.45 -16.48 2.31
CA ARG A 166 -4.86 -17.86 2.08
C ARG A 166 -4.09 -18.87 2.94
N MET A 167 -2.78 -18.67 3.15
CA MET A 167 -2.01 -19.51 4.07
C MET A 167 -2.49 -19.39 5.52
N ARG A 168 -3.00 -18.22 5.91
CA ARG A 168 -3.50 -17.97 7.28
C ARG A 168 -4.95 -18.43 7.48
N THR A 169 -5.79 -18.32 6.46
CA THR A 169 -7.25 -18.54 6.58
C THR A 169 -7.77 -19.72 5.76
N GLY A 170 -6.94 -20.34 4.93
CA GLY A 170 -7.31 -21.50 4.13
C GLY A 170 -7.33 -22.78 4.95
N PRO A 171 -8.07 -23.80 4.50
CA PRO A 171 -7.89 -25.15 5.02
C PRO A 171 -6.42 -25.58 4.78
N PRO A 172 -5.87 -26.48 5.62
CA PRO A 172 -4.54 -27.04 5.39
C PRO A 172 -4.46 -27.57 3.95
N PRO A 173 -3.32 -27.41 3.25
CA PRO A 173 -3.21 -27.84 1.87
C PRO A 173 -3.65 -29.30 1.78
N ALA A 174 -4.62 -29.58 0.90
CA ALA A 174 -4.97 -30.96 0.59
C ALA A 174 -3.65 -31.65 0.21
N THR A 175 -3.26 -32.66 0.98
CA THR A 175 -2.23 -33.60 0.59
C THR A 175 -2.56 -34.03 -0.82
N ILE A 176 -1.68 -33.69 -1.77
CA ILE A 176 -1.73 -34.27 -3.10
C ILE A 176 -1.52 -35.76 -2.85
N SER A 177 -2.62 -36.51 -2.81
CA SER A 177 -2.58 -37.97 -2.83
C SER A 177 -1.92 -38.34 -4.15
N SER A 178 -0.64 -38.66 -4.09
CA SER A 178 0.06 -39.41 -5.12
C SER A 178 -0.43 -40.85 -5.02
N ASP A 179 -1.60 -41.14 -5.59
CA ASP A 179 -2.07 -42.50 -5.81
C ASP A 179 -2.34 -42.70 -7.30
N GLY A 180 -1.62 -43.66 -7.89
CA GLY A 180 -1.92 -44.30 -9.18
C GLY A 180 -1.01 -43.93 -10.34
#